data_AF-A0A2T2RV36-F1
#
_entry.id   AF-A0A2T2RV36-F1
#
_cell.length_a   1.000
_cell.length_b   1.000
_cell.length_c   1.000
_cell.angle_alpha   90.00
_cell.angle_beta   90.00
_cell.angle_gamma   90.00
#
_symmetry.space_group_name_H-M   'P 1'
#
loop_
_entity.id
_entity.type
_entity.pdbx_description
1 polymer ?
#
loop_
_entity_poly.entity_id
_entity_poly.type
_entity_poly.pdbx_seq_one_letter_code
_entity_poly.pdbx_strand_id
1 'polypeptide(L)'
;MTSAPHPEPSAMTLSCAVITVSDTRSLETDKSGQLMQELLQEAGYSVGVYKIIKDEPRQIHAQLAALCNYSDLDAIIFSGGTGIAPRDTTYDALESLLEKTLPGFGELFRFLSYQEIGSRVIASRAVAGVYRGKLYQNLII
;
A
#
# COMPACT_ATOMS: atom_id res chain seq x y z
N MET A 1 -31.69 10.72 -8.79
CA MET A 1 -31.46 11.03 -7.37
C MET A 1 -29.97 11.24 -7.20
N THR A 2 -29.53 12.50 -7.14
CA THR A 2 -28.15 12.91 -6.93
C THR A 2 -27.84 12.82 -5.43
N SER A 3 -27.30 11.70 -4.96
CA SER A 3 -26.69 11.66 -3.62
C SER A 3 -25.29 12.26 -3.75
N ALA A 4 -25.12 13.49 -3.26
CA ALA A 4 -23.79 14.02 -3.01
C ALA A 4 -23.03 13.00 -2.12
N PRO A 5 -21.76 12.68 -2.43
CA PRO A 5 -20.95 11.92 -1.50
C PRO A 5 -20.80 12.74 -0.22
N HIS A 6 -20.47 12.01 0.85
CA HIS A 6 -20.23 12.48 2.21
C HIS A 6 -19.63 13.90 2.30
N PRO A 7 -20.09 14.76 3.22
CA PRO A 7 -19.49 16.08 3.41
C PRO A 7 -17.98 15.95 3.57
N GLU A 8 -17.21 16.71 2.80
CA GLU A 8 -15.75 16.69 2.88
C GLU A 8 -15.34 17.07 4.30
N PRO A 9 -14.64 16.18 5.04
CA PRO A 9 -14.11 16.53 6.33
C PRO A 9 -13.18 17.74 6.14
N SER A 10 -13.27 18.72 7.04
CA SER A 10 -12.28 19.79 7.19
C SER A 10 -10.88 19.23 6.99
N ALA A 11 -10.10 19.78 6.05
CA ALA A 11 -8.82 19.27 5.56
C ALA A 11 -7.93 18.68 6.67
N MET A 12 -8.14 17.39 6.98
CA MET A 12 -7.25 16.63 7.83
C MET A 12 -6.14 16.17 6.89
N THR A 13 -4.97 16.77 7.01
CA THR A 13 -3.78 16.30 6.31
C THR A 13 -3.44 14.92 6.85
N LEU A 14 -3.82 13.87 6.13
CA LEU A 14 -3.43 12.52 6.48
C LEU A 14 -1.93 12.36 6.27
N SER A 15 -1.32 11.57 7.14
CA SER A 15 0.10 11.23 7.11
C SER A 15 0.27 9.76 6.75
N CYS A 16 1.02 9.51 5.69
CA CYS A 16 1.21 8.21 5.09
C CYS A 16 2.63 7.68 5.32
N ALA A 17 2.75 6.37 5.44
CA ALA A 17 4.02 5.67 5.29
C ALA A 17 4.09 4.97 3.93
N VAL A 18 5.20 5.13 3.22
CA VAL A 18 5.48 4.46 1.93
C VAL A 18 6.61 3.46 2.13
N ILE A 19 6.34 2.19 1.90
CA ILE A 19 7.30 1.10 2.11
C ILE A 19 7.48 0.33 0.81
N THR A 20 8.68 0.39 0.25
CA THR A 20 9.01 -0.42 -0.91
C THR A 20 9.65 -1.73 -0.45
N VAL A 21 9.06 -2.84 -0.87
CA VAL A 21 9.58 -4.19 -0.66
C VAL A 21 10.36 -4.60 -1.90
N SER A 22 11.70 -4.66 -1.77
CA SER A 22 12.57 -5.05 -2.87
C SER A 22 13.95 -5.51 -2.41
N ASP A 23 14.44 -6.56 -3.05
CA ASP A 23 15.80 -7.03 -2.83
C ASP A 23 16.86 -6.22 -3.59
N THR A 24 16.48 -5.48 -4.62
CA THR A 24 17.42 -4.83 -5.57
C THR A 24 17.32 -3.32 -5.60
N ARG A 25 16.21 -2.71 -5.16
CA ARG A 25 16.04 -1.26 -5.18
C ARG A 25 16.90 -0.55 -4.13
N SER A 26 17.27 0.67 -4.47
CA SER A 26 17.89 1.69 -3.63
C SER A 26 17.03 2.95 -3.68
N LEU A 27 17.31 3.93 -2.80
CA LEU A 27 16.57 5.20 -2.78
C LEU A 27 16.57 5.92 -4.13
N GLU A 28 17.65 5.78 -4.90
CA GLU A 28 17.83 6.40 -6.22
C GLU A 28 17.06 5.67 -7.34
N THR A 29 16.87 4.34 -7.19
CA THR A 29 16.32 3.48 -8.23
C THR A 29 14.86 3.09 -8.01
N ASP A 30 14.30 3.47 -6.85
CA ASP A 30 12.92 3.19 -6.47
C ASP A 30 11.93 4.21 -7.06
N LYS A 31 11.67 4.04 -8.36
CA LYS A 31 10.74 4.90 -9.10
C LYS A 31 9.31 4.82 -8.56
N SER A 32 8.85 3.64 -8.15
CA SER A 32 7.48 3.46 -7.63
C SER A 32 7.32 4.13 -6.27
N GLY A 33 8.30 3.97 -5.37
CA GLY A 33 8.31 4.66 -4.08
C GLY A 33 8.38 6.18 -4.23
N GLN A 34 9.18 6.70 -5.16
CA GLN A 34 9.24 8.13 -5.46
C GLN A 34 7.90 8.65 -6.02
N LEU A 35 7.33 7.96 -7.01
CA LEU A 35 6.05 8.34 -7.62
C LEU A 35 4.90 8.35 -6.60
N MET A 36 4.81 7.35 -5.72
CA MET A 36 3.79 7.35 -4.67
C MET A 36 3.94 8.54 -3.72
N GLN A 37 5.17 8.93 -3.37
CA GLN A 37 5.40 10.10 -2.53
C GLN A 37 4.96 11.39 -3.22
N GLU A 38 5.27 11.55 -4.51
CA GLU A 38 4.84 12.68 -5.32
C GLU A 38 3.31 12.76 -5.39
N LEU A 39 2.63 11.68 -5.77
CA LEU A 39 1.17 11.63 -5.88
C LEU A 39 0.46 11.91 -4.54
N LEU A 40 1.01 11.42 -3.44
CA LEU A 40 0.47 11.71 -2.10
C LEU A 40 0.60 13.20 -1.77
N GLN A 41 1.75 13.80 -2.03
CA GLN A 41 1.99 15.22 -1.78
C GLN A 41 1.12 16.11 -2.67
N GLU A 42 0.98 15.78 -3.96
CA GLU A 42 0.11 16.46 -4.91
C GLU A 42 -1.37 16.39 -4.49
N ALA A 43 -1.80 15.28 -3.89
CA ALA A 43 -3.13 15.12 -3.33
C ALA A 43 -3.32 15.80 -1.95
N GLY A 44 -2.30 16.50 -1.43
CA GLY A 44 -2.38 17.23 -0.17
C GLY A 44 -2.12 16.38 1.08
N TYR A 45 -1.63 15.15 0.92
CA TYR A 45 -1.20 14.28 2.03
C TYR A 45 0.28 14.46 2.34
N SER A 46 0.68 14.10 3.55
CA SER A 46 2.09 14.10 3.97
C SER A 46 2.66 12.68 3.97
N VAL A 47 3.97 12.56 3.73
CA VAL A 47 4.68 11.28 3.85
C VAL A 47 5.59 11.36 5.09
N GLY A 48 5.13 10.79 6.20
CA GLY A 48 5.87 10.79 7.46
C GLY A 48 7.00 9.77 7.49
N VAL A 49 6.88 8.68 6.73
CA VAL A 49 7.90 7.64 6.64
C VAL A 49 8.03 7.13 5.22
N TYR A 50 9.25 7.07 4.71
CA TYR A 50 9.59 6.33 3.50
C TYR A 50 10.74 5.36 3.79
N LYS A 51 10.60 4.10 3.37
CA LYS A 51 11.62 3.08 3.59
C LYS A 51 11.61 2.00 2.51
N ILE A 52 12.80 1.46 2.23
CA ILE A 52 12.95 0.25 1.42
C ILE A 52 13.35 -0.91 2.35
N ILE A 53 12.65 -2.04 2.26
CA ILE A 53 12.93 -3.28 3.01
C ILE A 53 13.08 -4.46 2.06
N LYS A 54 13.69 -5.56 2.52
CA LYS A 54 13.81 -6.79 1.73
C LYS A 54 12.49 -7.56 1.67
N ASP A 55 12.31 -8.35 0.63
CA ASP A 55 11.14 -9.22 0.44
C ASP A 55 11.26 -10.46 1.33
N GLU A 56 11.08 -10.22 2.62
CA GLU A 56 11.17 -11.21 3.68
C GLU A 56 9.98 -11.05 4.63
N PRO A 57 9.15 -12.09 4.85
CA PRO A 57 7.96 -11.99 5.68
C PRO A 57 8.24 -11.39 7.07
N ARG A 58 9.36 -11.78 7.69
CA ARG A 58 9.77 -11.25 9.00
C ARG A 58 10.05 -9.74 8.96
N GLN A 59 10.66 -9.24 7.89
CA GLN A 59 10.93 -7.80 7.75
C GLN A 59 9.65 -7.03 7.49
N ILE A 60 8.77 -7.56 6.64
CA ILE A 60 7.46 -6.97 6.35
C ILE A 60 6.63 -6.86 7.63
N HIS A 61 6.54 -7.96 8.40
CA HIS A 61 5.83 -8.00 9.69
C HIS A 61 6.40 -7.03 10.72
N ALA A 62 7.74 -7.02 10.88
CA ALA A 62 8.40 -6.13 11.82
C ALA A 62 8.21 -4.66 11.42
N GLN A 63 8.29 -4.35 10.13
CA GLN A 63 8.09 -3.00 9.63
C GLN A 63 6.65 -2.55 9.82
N LEU A 64 5.67 -3.40 9.50
CA LEU A 64 4.25 -3.11 9.74
C LEU A 64 4.00 -2.81 11.22
N ALA A 65 4.47 -3.68 12.12
CA ALA A 65 4.31 -3.50 13.56
C ALA A 65 5.00 -2.23 14.07
N ALA A 66 6.20 -1.91 13.59
CA ALA A 66 6.92 -0.70 13.96
C ALA A 66 6.16 0.57 13.55
N LEU A 67 5.61 0.60 12.33
CA LEU A 67 4.87 1.75 11.84
C LEU A 67 3.54 1.97 12.60
N CYS A 68 2.95 0.93 13.16
CA CYS A 68 1.77 1.06 14.03
C CYS A 68 2.04 1.88 15.29
N ASN A 69 3.30 1.93 15.76
CA ASN A 69 3.67 2.64 16.97
C ASN A 69 3.79 4.15 16.78
N TYR A 70 3.78 4.65 15.54
CA TYR A 70 3.76 6.08 15.26
C TYR A 70 2.33 6.58 15.42
N SER A 71 2.05 7.46 16.38
CA SER A 71 0.71 8.03 16.57
C SER A 71 0.25 8.83 15.34
N ASP A 72 1.21 9.41 14.62
CA ASP A 72 0.97 10.42 13.58
C ASP A 72 0.96 9.81 12.17
N LEU A 73 0.76 8.49 12.05
CA LEU A 73 0.56 7.80 10.77
C LEU A 73 -0.88 7.31 10.66
N ASP A 74 -1.57 7.72 9.61
CA ASP A 74 -2.96 7.38 9.32
C ASP A 74 -3.10 6.21 8.35
N ALA A 75 -2.18 6.14 7.36
CA ALA A 75 -2.19 5.11 6.34
C ALA A 75 -0.78 4.55 6.08
N ILE A 76 -0.72 3.28 5.71
CA ILE A 76 0.52 2.60 5.35
C ILE A 76 0.35 1.93 3.99
N ILE A 77 1.29 2.24 3.10
CA ILE A 77 1.35 1.77 1.73
C ILE A 77 2.60 0.92 1.56
N PHE A 78 2.41 -0.32 1.14
CA PHE A 78 3.49 -1.19 0.69
C PHE A 78 3.44 -1.28 -0.84
N SER A 79 4.61 -1.42 -1.49
CA SER A 79 4.72 -1.69 -2.92
C SER A 79 5.86 -2.66 -3.20
N GLY A 80 5.67 -3.57 -4.15
CA GLY A 80 6.64 -4.61 -4.51
C GLY A 80 6.46 -5.95 -3.78
N GLY A 81 7.05 -7.01 -4.33
CA GLY A 81 6.98 -8.38 -3.77
C GLY A 81 5.61 -9.05 -3.84
N THR A 82 4.76 -8.64 -4.79
CA THR A 82 3.35 -9.10 -4.91
C THR A 82 3.10 -10.01 -6.12
N GLY A 83 4.13 -10.31 -6.92
CA GLY A 83 4.01 -11.23 -8.06
C GLY A 83 3.72 -12.68 -7.64
N ILE A 84 3.78 -13.63 -8.57
CA ILE A 84 3.54 -15.06 -8.30
C ILE A 84 4.83 -15.86 -8.12
N ALA A 85 6.00 -15.21 -8.15
CA ALA A 85 7.25 -15.92 -7.96
C ALA A 85 7.36 -16.39 -6.50
N PRO A 86 8.09 -17.48 -6.21
CA PRO A 86 8.29 -17.95 -4.83
C PRO A 86 8.93 -16.91 -3.91
N ARG A 87 9.56 -15.88 -4.49
CA ARG A 87 10.18 -14.78 -3.76
C ARG A 87 9.19 -13.68 -3.37
N ASP A 88 8.07 -13.55 -4.09
CA ASP A 88 7.06 -12.53 -3.85
C ASP A 88 6.24 -12.88 -2.60
N THR A 89 6.60 -12.32 -1.45
CA THR A 89 5.97 -12.69 -0.18
C THR A 89 5.10 -11.60 0.44
N THR A 90 5.12 -10.38 -0.11
CA THR A 90 4.43 -9.21 0.46
C THR A 90 2.94 -9.44 0.65
N TYR A 91 2.26 -10.02 -0.34
CA TYR A 91 0.82 -10.27 -0.25
C TYR A 91 0.49 -11.21 0.91
N ASP A 92 1.10 -12.39 0.93
CA ASP A 92 0.80 -13.43 1.93
C ASP A 92 1.20 -12.98 3.35
N ALA A 93 2.33 -12.25 3.44
CA ALA A 93 2.80 -11.69 4.70
C ALA A 93 1.85 -10.63 5.26
N LEU A 94 1.29 -9.76 4.43
CA LEU A 94 0.36 -8.71 4.90
C LEU A 94 -1.05 -9.26 5.14
N GLU A 95 -1.60 -10.05 4.21
CA GLU A 95 -2.97 -10.57 4.30
C GLU A 95 -3.20 -11.33 5.61
N SER A 96 -2.23 -12.15 6.02
CA SER A 96 -2.30 -12.95 7.27
C SER A 96 -2.36 -12.11 8.55
N LEU A 97 -2.02 -10.82 8.50
CA LEU A 97 -2.04 -9.92 9.65
C LEU A 97 -3.28 -9.02 9.72
N LEU A 98 -4.05 -8.90 8.63
CA LEU A 98 -5.20 -7.99 8.59
C LEU A 98 -6.36 -8.52 9.45
N GLU A 99 -6.88 -7.67 10.34
CA GLU A 99 -8.05 -7.98 11.18
C GLU A 99 -9.34 -7.99 10.35
N LYS A 100 -9.40 -7.10 9.35
CA LYS A 100 -10.49 -7.02 8.38
C LYS A 100 -9.91 -6.71 7.03
N THR A 101 -10.19 -7.55 6.05
CA THR A 101 -9.83 -7.31 4.65
C THR A 101 -10.89 -6.46 3.96
N LEU A 102 -10.46 -5.67 2.98
CA LEU A 102 -11.27 -4.83 2.11
C LEU A 102 -11.17 -5.38 0.68
N PRO A 103 -11.89 -6.49 0.35
CA PRO A 103 -11.70 -7.21 -0.91
C PRO A 103 -11.97 -6.36 -2.16
N GLY A 104 -12.91 -5.41 -2.06
CA GLY A 104 -13.26 -4.48 -3.14
C GLY A 104 -12.08 -3.63 -3.64
N PHE A 105 -11.05 -3.42 -2.82
CA PHE A 105 -9.83 -2.76 -3.25
C PHE A 105 -9.10 -3.58 -4.33
N GLY A 106 -8.84 -4.86 -4.04
CA GLY A 106 -8.15 -5.74 -4.98
C GLY A 106 -8.97 -5.99 -6.24
N GLU A 107 -10.30 -6.06 -6.11
CA GLU A 107 -11.23 -6.20 -7.24
C GLU A 107 -11.17 -4.99 -8.17
N LEU A 108 -11.32 -3.78 -7.64
CA LEU A 108 -11.24 -2.55 -8.42
C LEU A 108 -9.85 -2.34 -9.03
N PHE A 109 -8.80 -2.60 -8.24
CA PHE A 109 -7.43 -2.55 -8.73
C PHE A 109 -7.26 -3.43 -9.97
N ARG A 110 -7.64 -4.71 -9.88
CA ARG A 110 -7.53 -5.63 -11.04
C ARG A 110 -8.44 -5.23 -12.21
N PHE A 111 -9.64 -4.71 -11.94
CA PHE A 111 -10.54 -4.24 -12.99
C PHE A 111 -9.94 -3.07 -13.77
N LEU A 112 -9.37 -2.07 -13.08
CA LEU A 112 -8.71 -0.93 -13.69
C LEU A 112 -7.44 -1.35 -14.42
N SER A 113 -6.57 -2.14 -13.77
CA SER A 113 -5.33 -2.63 -14.38
C SER A 113 -5.58 -3.51 -15.61
N TYR A 114 -6.69 -4.24 -15.69
CA TYR A 114 -7.03 -5.02 -16.90
C TYR A 114 -7.08 -4.13 -18.16
N GLN A 115 -7.51 -2.88 -18.03
CA GLN A 115 -7.57 -1.94 -19.14
C GLN A 115 -6.18 -1.54 -19.67
N GLU A 116 -5.16 -1.59 -18.80
CA GLU A 116 -3.79 -1.18 -19.13
C GLU A 116 -2.89 -2.37 -19.50
N ILE A 117 -2.94 -3.45 -18.73
CA ILE A 117 -2.03 -4.60 -18.85
C ILE A 117 -2.71 -5.89 -19.34
N GLY A 118 -4.01 -5.85 -19.61
CA GLY A 118 -4.78 -6.99 -20.10
C GLY A 118 -4.77 -8.18 -19.14
N SER A 119 -4.71 -9.39 -19.70
CA SER A 119 -4.74 -10.65 -18.94
C SER A 119 -3.57 -10.83 -17.95
N ARG A 120 -2.49 -10.05 -18.06
CA ARG A 120 -1.37 -10.08 -17.11
C ARG A 120 -1.82 -9.78 -15.67
N VAL A 121 -2.94 -9.07 -15.51
CA VAL A 121 -3.54 -8.76 -14.22
C VAL A 121 -3.93 -9.99 -13.39
N ILE A 122 -4.06 -11.16 -14.01
CA ILE A 122 -4.34 -12.43 -13.31
C ILE A 122 -3.22 -12.76 -12.31
N ALA A 123 -1.98 -12.33 -12.58
CA ALA A 123 -0.84 -12.52 -11.68
C ALA A 123 -0.69 -11.40 -10.64
N SER A 124 -1.52 -10.35 -10.70
CA SER A 124 -1.45 -9.21 -9.78
C SER A 124 -2.19 -9.50 -8.48
N ARG A 125 -1.47 -9.43 -7.36
CA ARG A 125 -2.04 -9.60 -6.02
C ARG A 125 -2.02 -8.28 -5.26
N ALA A 126 -3.20 -7.78 -4.89
CA ALA A 126 -3.36 -6.53 -4.14
C ALA A 126 -4.40 -6.75 -3.03
N VAL A 127 -4.15 -6.19 -1.84
CA VAL A 127 -5.02 -6.34 -0.67
C VAL A 127 -5.06 -5.05 0.14
N ALA A 128 -6.22 -4.66 0.63
CA ALA A 128 -6.32 -3.60 1.63
C ALA A 128 -7.03 -4.15 2.86
N GLY A 129 -6.87 -3.51 4.01
CA GLY A 129 -7.47 -3.95 5.24
C GLY A 129 -7.22 -3.04 6.43
N VAL A 130 -7.64 -3.50 7.59
CA VAL A 130 -7.44 -2.82 8.87
C VAL A 130 -6.56 -3.70 9.76
N TYR A 131 -5.63 -3.08 10.47
CA TYR A 131 -4.79 -3.74 11.47
C TYR A 131 -4.63 -2.82 12.69
N ARG A 132 -4.98 -3.27 13.90
CA ARG A 132 -4.92 -2.45 15.12
C ARG A 132 -5.64 -1.10 15.02
N GLY A 133 -6.79 -1.07 14.34
CA GLY A 133 -7.61 0.14 14.21
C GLY A 133 -7.08 1.22 13.26
N LYS A 134 -5.95 1.01 12.58
CA LYS A 134 -5.49 1.88 11.48
C LYS A 134 -5.89 1.30 10.13
N LEU A 135 -6.07 2.17 9.13
CA LEU A 135 -6.45 1.76 7.77
C LEU A 135 -5.18 1.50 6.96
N TYR A 136 -5.04 0.28 6.43
CA TYR A 136 -3.89 -0.16 5.65
C TYR A 136 -4.32 -0.35 4.21
N GLN A 137 -3.62 0.29 3.30
CA GLN A 137 -3.81 0.10 1.88
C GLN A 137 -2.50 -0.44 1.32
N ASN A 138 -2.45 -1.71 0.92
CA ASN A 138 -1.35 -2.16 0.06
C ASN A 138 -1.64 -1.60 -1.34
N LEU A 139 -1.16 -0.38 -1.62
CA LEU A 139 -1.33 0.28 -2.91
C LEU A 139 -0.18 -0.09 -3.84
N ILE A 140 -0.52 -0.83 -4.90
CA ILE A 140 0.35 -0.99 -6.06
C ILE A 140 0.12 0.19 -7.01
N ILE A 141 1.21 0.78 -7.47
CA ILE A 141 1.34 1.32 -8.82
C ILE A 141 2.27 0.37 -9.57
#